data_AF-A0A7S3WPH2-F1
#
_entry.id   AF-A0A7S3WPH2-F1
#
_cell.length_a   1.000
_cell.length_b   1.000
_cell.length_c   1.000
_cell.angle_alpha   90.00
_cell.angle_beta   90.00
_cell.angle_gamma   90.00
#
_symmetry.space_group_name_H-M   'P 1'
#
loop_
_entity.id
_entity.type
_entity.pdbx_description
1 polymer ?
#
loop_
_entity_poly.entity_id
_entity_poly.type
_entity_poly.pdbx_seq_one_letter_code
_entity_poly.pdbx_strand_id
1 'polypeptide(L)'
;MGQDAAKQAQSTKTQEELLDEKARKWQSLNAKRYGEKRKFGVVEQQKEEMPPEHIRKIIKDHGDMSARKFRHDKRIYLGALKYLPHAVYKLLENVPVP
;
A
#
# COMPACT_ATOMS: atom_id res chain seq x y z
N MET A 1 33.25 -41.42 3.96
CA MET A 1 33.90 -40.11 4.13
C MET A 1 33.93 -39.43 2.78
N GLY A 2 32.97 -38.55 2.52
CA GLY A 2 32.85 -37.88 1.23
C GLY A 2 31.82 -36.78 1.39
N GLN A 3 32.30 -35.55 1.48
CA GLN A 3 31.57 -34.27 1.42
C GLN A 3 32.54 -33.20 1.95
N ASP A 4 33.41 -32.62 1.12
CA ASP A 4 34.13 -31.36 1.47
C ASP A 4 34.73 -30.61 0.27
N ALA A 5 34.43 -31.00 -0.98
CA ALA A 5 35.07 -30.42 -2.17
C ALA A 5 34.16 -29.47 -2.99
N ALA A 6 33.14 -28.87 -2.38
CA ALA A 6 32.16 -28.02 -3.09
C ALA A 6 32.15 -26.55 -2.63
N LYS A 7 33.29 -25.99 -2.20
CA LYS A 7 33.32 -24.61 -1.68
C LYS A 7 34.35 -23.64 -2.28
N GLN A 8 35.05 -23.98 -3.36
CA GLN A 8 36.03 -23.06 -3.95
C GLN A 8 35.92 -22.97 -5.47
N ALA A 9 34.91 -22.23 -5.92
CA ALA A 9 34.89 -21.62 -7.23
C ALA A 9 34.45 -20.16 -7.08
N GLN A 10 35.17 -19.39 -6.24
CA GLN A 10 35.06 -17.94 -6.27
C GLN A 10 35.93 -17.44 -7.41
N SER A 11 35.28 -17.16 -8.54
CA SER A 11 35.85 -16.41 -9.67
C SER A 11 36.65 -15.23 -9.15
N THR A 12 37.97 -15.23 -9.38
CA THR A 12 38.86 -14.07 -9.19
C THR A 12 38.46 -12.99 -10.18
N LYS A 13 37.39 -12.26 -9.85
CA LYS A 13 37.00 -11.05 -10.56
C LYS A 13 38.18 -10.09 -10.50
N THR A 14 38.53 -9.50 -11.64
CA THR A 14 39.62 -8.53 -11.68
C THR A 14 39.28 -7.35 -10.77
N GLN A 15 40.31 -6.68 -10.25
CA GLN A 15 40.11 -5.53 -9.36
C GLN A 15 39.23 -4.45 -10.02
N GLU A 16 39.31 -4.33 -11.34
CA GLU A 16 38.50 -3.43 -12.18
C GLU A 16 37.01 -3.83 -12.16
N GLU A 17 36.68 -5.12 -12.32
CA GLU A 17 35.30 -5.62 -12.22
C GLU A 17 34.69 -5.39 -10.82
N LEU A 18 35.49 -5.54 -9.76
CA LEU A 18 35.03 -5.29 -8.39
C LEU A 18 34.75 -3.80 -8.13
N LEU A 19 35.56 -2.91 -8.71
CA LEU A 19 35.37 -1.46 -8.63
C LEU A 19 34.13 -1.02 -9.43
N ASP A 20 33.92 -1.58 -10.61
CA ASP A 20 32.74 -1.34 -11.43
C ASP A 20 31.45 -1.79 -10.73
N GLU A 21 31.46 -2.97 -10.09
CA GLU A 21 30.32 -3.41 -9.29
C GLU A 21 30.03 -2.46 -8.13
N LYS A 22 31.07 -1.95 -7.47
CA LYS A 22 30.93 -1.01 -6.36
C LYS A 22 30.38 0.34 -6.83
N ALA A 23 30.85 0.83 -7.98
CA ALA A 23 30.35 2.06 -8.60
C ALA A 23 28.87 1.93 -9.00
N ARG A 24 28.48 0.81 -9.63
CA ARG A 24 27.07 0.53 -9.99
C ARG A 24 26.16 0.45 -8.76
N LYS A 25 26.61 -0.24 -7.71
CA LYS A 25 25.88 -0.32 -6.44
C LYS A 25 25.71 1.05 -5.80
N TRP A 26 26.77 1.85 -5.80
CA TRP A 26 26.73 3.21 -5.25
C TRP A 26 25.78 4.12 -6.04
N GLN A 27 25.83 4.09 -7.38
CA GLN A 27 24.91 4.83 -8.24
C GLN A 27 23.44 4.44 -7.97
N SER A 28 23.14 3.14 -7.86
CA SER A 28 21.79 2.65 -7.54
C SER A 28 21.30 3.14 -6.17
N LEU A 29 22.16 3.08 -5.15
CA LEU A 29 21.84 3.55 -3.81
C LEU A 29 21.62 5.07 -3.77
N ASN A 30 22.47 5.84 -4.46
CA ASN A 30 22.37 7.28 -4.51
C ASN A 30 21.08 7.73 -5.22
N ALA A 31 20.77 7.13 -6.38
CA ALA A 31 19.54 7.38 -7.12
C ALA A 31 18.27 7.03 -6.32
N LYS A 32 18.29 5.95 -5.53
CA LYS A 32 17.17 5.58 -4.65
C LYS A 32 17.02 6.52 -3.45
N ARG A 33 18.15 6.94 -2.85
CA ARG A 33 18.15 7.75 -1.62
C ARG A 33 17.71 9.19 -1.88
N TYR A 34 18.19 9.79 -2.97
CA TYR A 34 17.92 11.19 -3.32
C TYR A 34 16.94 11.33 -4.49
N GLY A 35 16.23 10.26 -4.82
CA GLY A 35 15.17 10.29 -5.82
C GLY A 35 14.06 11.29 -5.46
N GLU A 36 13.45 11.86 -6.48
CA GLU A 36 12.48 12.95 -6.37
C GLU A 36 11.32 12.67 -5.41
N LYS A 37 10.84 11.42 -5.35
CA LYS A 37 9.78 10.94 -4.45
C LYS A 37 10.14 10.99 -2.96
N ARG A 38 11.41 11.22 -2.62
CA ARG A 38 11.94 11.27 -1.24
C ARG A 38 12.37 12.68 -0.84
N LYS A 39 12.18 13.68 -1.72
CA LYS A 39 12.41 15.09 -1.39
C LYS A 39 11.39 15.55 -0.35
N PHE A 40 11.81 16.48 0.51
CA PHE A 40 10.93 17.11 1.48
C PHE A 40 9.81 17.87 0.75
N GLY A 41 8.56 17.68 1.18
CA GLY A 41 7.40 18.31 0.54
C GLY A 41 6.78 17.53 -0.64
N VAL A 42 7.21 16.29 -0.91
CA VAL A 42 6.47 15.42 -1.83
C VAL A 42 5.10 15.11 -1.23
N VAL A 43 4.07 15.62 -1.89
CA VAL A 43 2.67 15.42 -1.52
C VAL A 43 2.28 13.97 -1.81
N GLU A 44 1.51 13.38 -0.91
CA GLU A 44 0.99 12.03 -1.02
C GLU A 44 0.29 11.80 -2.36
N GLN A 45 0.46 10.61 -2.93
CA GLN A 45 -0.14 10.26 -4.21
C GLN A 45 -1.66 10.45 -4.13
N GLN A 46 -2.23 11.04 -5.18
CA GLN A 46 -3.67 11.27 -5.27
C GLN A 46 -4.42 9.95 -5.07
N LYS A 47 -5.48 9.98 -4.26
CA LYS A 47 -6.35 8.82 -4.07
C LYS A 47 -7.11 8.57 -5.35
N GLU A 48 -6.79 7.46 -6.01
CA GLU A 48 -7.51 6.97 -7.18
C GLU A 48 -8.86 6.37 -6.76
N GLU A 49 -9.82 6.42 -7.68
CA GLU A 49 -11.15 5.87 -7.45
C GLU A 49 -11.10 4.34 -7.43
N MET A 50 -11.58 3.75 -6.33
CA MET A 50 -11.64 2.30 -6.21
C MET A 50 -12.83 1.72 -6.99
N PRO A 51 -12.74 0.47 -7.45
CA PRO A 51 -13.86 -0.19 -8.12
C PRO A 51 -15.13 -0.19 -7.25
N PRO A 52 -16.32 0.08 -7.84
CA PRO A 52 -17.57 0.19 -7.08
C PRO A 52 -17.95 -1.10 -6.36
N GLU A 53 -17.51 -2.25 -6.86
CA GLU A 53 -17.73 -3.57 -6.26
C GLU A 53 -17.11 -3.72 -4.87
N HIS A 54 -16.05 -2.96 -4.57
CA HIS A 54 -15.41 -3.01 -3.27
C HIS A 54 -16.37 -2.59 -2.15
N ILE A 55 -17.06 -1.46 -2.33
CA ILE A 55 -18.02 -0.94 -1.35
C ILE A 55 -19.25 -1.85 -1.27
N ARG A 56 -19.75 -2.30 -2.43
CA ARG A 56 -20.91 -3.21 -2.51
C ARG A 56 -20.67 -4.49 -1.72
N LYS A 57 -19.49 -5.10 -1.89
CA LYS A 57 -19.11 -6.31 -1.17
C LYS A 57 -19.00 -6.07 0.33
N ILE A 58 -18.35 -4.99 0.76
CA ILE A 58 -18.21 -4.66 2.19
C ILE A 58 -19.58 -4.53 2.85
N ILE A 59 -20.50 -3.76 2.27
CA ILE A 59 -21.84 -3.53 2.83
C ILE A 59 -22.61 -4.85 2.90
N LYS A 60 -22.56 -5.67 1.84
CA LYS A 60 -23.22 -6.98 1.80
C LYS A 60 -22.66 -7.95 2.84
N ASP A 61 -21.34 -7.99 3.00
CA ASP A 61 -20.66 -8.90 3.94
C ASP A 61 -20.93 -8.53 5.41
N HIS A 62 -21.00 -7.22 5.71
CA HIS A 62 -21.29 -6.73 7.08
C HIS A 62 -22.76 -6.89 7.47
N GLY A 63 -23.67 -6.70 6.51
CA GLY A 63 -25.11 -6.92 6.68
C GLY A 63 -25.66 -6.20 7.92
N ASP A 64 -26.22 -6.99 8.84
CA ASP A 64 -26.83 -6.53 10.09
C ASP A 64 -25.86 -6.55 11.30
N MET A 65 -24.57 -6.78 11.07
CA MET A 65 -23.54 -6.87 12.12
C MET A 65 -23.80 -7.95 13.17
N SER A 66 -24.69 -8.92 12.93
CA SER A 66 -24.98 -10.00 13.89
C SER A 66 -23.78 -10.96 14.05
N ALA A 67 -23.01 -11.17 12.98
CA ALA A 67 -21.89 -12.09 12.97
C ALA A 67 -20.75 -11.68 13.91
N ARG A 68 -20.22 -12.65 14.65
CA ARG A 68 -19.11 -12.48 15.61
C ARG A 68 -17.82 -11.92 14.96
N LYS A 69 -17.66 -12.13 13.66
CA LYS A 69 -16.51 -11.65 12.87
C LYS A 69 -16.36 -10.13 12.90
N PHE A 70 -17.48 -9.39 12.83
CA PHE A 70 -17.50 -7.93 12.71
C PHE A 70 -17.68 -7.20 14.05
N ARG A 71 -17.36 -7.83 15.18
CA ARG A 71 -17.54 -7.20 16.51
C ARG A 71 -16.72 -5.94 16.71
N HIS A 72 -15.52 -5.88 16.14
CA HIS A 72 -14.63 -4.72 16.26
C HIS A 72 -15.21 -3.49 15.55
N ASP A 73 -15.91 -3.74 14.43
CA ASP A 73 -16.44 -2.67 13.58
C ASP A 73 -17.71 -2.06 14.17
N LYS A 74 -18.47 -2.78 15.02
CA LYS A 74 -19.71 -2.27 15.66
C LYS A 74 -19.54 -0.90 16.32
N ARG A 75 -18.43 -0.69 17.03
CA ARG A 75 -18.14 0.58 17.69
C ARG A 75 -17.93 1.72 16.69
N ILE A 76 -17.32 1.42 15.55
CA ILE A 76 -17.07 2.37 14.47
C ILE A 76 -18.40 2.77 13.81
N TYR A 77 -19.28 1.80 13.53
CA TYR A 77 -20.62 2.07 12.98
C TYR A 77 -21.45 2.98 13.90
N LEU A 78 -21.38 2.79 15.22
CA LEU A 78 -22.02 3.69 16.18
C LEU A 78 -21.41 5.10 16.17
N GLY A 79 -20.08 5.21 16.05
CA GLY A 79 -19.41 6.51 15.95
C GLY A 79 -19.76 7.27 14.65
N ALA A 80 -19.97 6.55 13.56
CA ALA A 80 -20.37 7.12 12.28
C ALA A 80 -21.77 7.77 12.31
N LEU A 81 -22.64 7.38 13.25
CA LEU A 81 -23.98 7.94 13.40
C LEU A 81 -23.98 9.47 13.58
N LYS A 82 -22.93 10.03 14.19
CA LYS A 82 -22.75 11.48 14.34
C LYS A 82 -22.76 12.22 13.00
N TYR A 83 -22.28 11.58 11.93
CA TYR A 83 -22.16 12.17 10.60
C TYR A 83 -23.35 11.84 9.69
N LEU A 84 -24.35 11.11 10.20
CA LEU A 84 -25.55 10.74 9.44
C LEU A 84 -26.29 11.96 8.86
N PRO A 85 -26.48 13.09 9.58
CA PRO A 85 -27.15 14.25 9.00
C PRO A 85 -26.42 14.82 7.77
N HIS A 86 -25.08 14.82 7.80
CA HIS A 86 -24.28 15.32 6.69
C HIS A 86 -24.35 14.38 5.47
N ALA A 87 -24.32 13.07 5.70
CA ALA A 87 -24.46 12.07 4.64
C ALA A 87 -25.83 12.14 3.97
N VAL A 88 -26.90 12.29 4.76
CA VAL A 88 -28.28 12.43 4.24
C VAL A 88 -28.41 13.71 3.42
N TYR A 89 -27.87 14.84 3.91
CA TYR A 89 -27.88 16.09 3.15
C TYR A 89 -27.22 15.92 1.77
N LYS A 90 -26.03 15.31 1.71
CA LYS A 90 -25.32 15.05 0.45
C LYS A 90 -26.02 14.05 -0.47
N LEU A 91 -26.76 13.09 0.09
CA LEU A 91 -27.58 12.19 -0.70
C LEU A 91 -28.75 12.94 -1.38
N LEU A 92 -29.44 13.79 -0.62
CA LEU A 92 -30.60 14.54 -1.11
C LEU A 92 -30.24 15.61 -2.13
N GLU A 93 -29.05 16.21 -2.02
CA GLU A 93 -28.51 17.16 -3.01
C GLU A 93 -28.41 16.56 -4.42
N ASN A 94 -28.21 15.24 -4.53
CA ASN A 94 -28.00 14.54 -5.80
C ASN A 94 -29.21 13.70 -6.24
N VAL A 95 -30.41 13.97 -5.69
CA VAL A 95 -31.63 13.30 -6.18
C VAL A 95 -31.88 13.79 -7.60
N PRO A 96 -32.03 12.88 -8.58
CA PRO A 96 -32.28 13.27 -9.97
C PRO A 96 -33.59 14.06 -10.02
N VAL A 97 -33.51 15.28 -10.55
CA VAL A 97 -34.70 16.07 -10.85
C VAL A 97 -35.52 15.37 -11.94
N PRO A 98 -36.87 15.38 -11.84
CA PRO A 98 -37.75 14.67 -12.75
C PRO A 98 -37.78 15.27 -14.16
#